data_AF-A0A7W6JWF3-F1
#
_entry.id   AF-A0A7W6JWF3-F1
#
_cell.length_a   1.000
_cell.length_b   1.000
_cell.length_c   1.000
_cell.angle_alpha   90.00
_cell.angle_beta   90.00
_cell.angle_gamma   90.00
#
_symmetry.space_group_name_H-M   'P 1'
#
loop_
_entity.id
_entity.type
_entity.pdbx_description
1 polymer ?
#
loop_
_entity_poly.entity_id
_entity_poly.type
_entity_poly.pdbx_seq_one_letter_code
_entity_poly.pdbx_strand_id
1 'polypeptide(L)'
;MMTSSGPLTDEQMNEARSAMDTSLLNGLISVIAMLKGQGLLNDGHVRVIHEQMAKPLELPNRANNPGVQLAQSYLDQMFAGLLPPRK
;
A
#
# COMPACT_ATOMS: atom_id res chain seq x y z
N MET A 1 -7.61 -37.54 -0.37
CA MET A 1 -6.57 -36.72 -1.00
C MET A 1 -5.66 -36.22 0.10
N MET A 2 -4.43 -36.74 0.19
CA MET A 2 -3.43 -36.24 1.13
C MET A 2 -2.81 -34.98 0.51
N THR A 3 -3.05 -33.82 1.09
CA THR A 3 -2.29 -32.62 0.76
C THR A 3 -0.87 -32.84 1.29
N SER A 4 0.05 -33.23 0.44
CA SER A 4 1.48 -33.25 0.76
C SER A 4 1.98 -31.82 0.83
N SER A 5 1.65 -31.12 1.91
CA SER A 5 2.18 -29.79 2.20
C SER A 5 3.60 -29.96 2.74
N GLY A 6 4.56 -30.16 1.82
CA GLY A 6 5.97 -29.95 2.14
C GLY A 6 6.20 -28.49 2.55
N PRO A 7 7.32 -28.17 3.22
CA PRO A 7 7.67 -26.78 3.52
C PRO A 7 7.69 -25.97 2.22
N LEU A 8 7.17 -24.74 2.29
CA LEU A 8 7.14 -23.81 1.15
C LEU A 8 8.57 -23.53 0.66
N THR A 9 8.73 -23.37 -0.64
CA THR A 9 9.98 -22.83 -1.19
C THR A 9 10.11 -21.35 -0.85
N ASP A 10 11.34 -20.81 -0.87
CA ASP A 10 11.58 -19.37 -0.67
C ASP A 10 10.80 -18.51 -1.68
N GLU A 11 10.64 -19.00 -2.91
CA GLU A 11 9.85 -18.35 -3.96
C GLU A 11 8.36 -18.29 -3.58
N GLN A 12 7.77 -19.42 -3.16
CA GLN A 12 6.38 -19.46 -2.70
C GLN A 12 6.15 -18.58 -1.47
N MET A 13 7.12 -18.51 -0.56
CA MET A 13 7.06 -17.61 0.59
C MET A 13 7.10 -16.13 0.16
N ASN A 14 7.96 -15.78 -0.80
CA ASN A 14 8.04 -14.41 -1.33
C ASN A 14 6.77 -14.01 -2.08
N GLU A 15 6.21 -14.91 -2.89
CA GLU A 15 4.92 -14.69 -3.57
C GLU A 15 3.79 -14.49 -2.57
N ALA A 16 3.69 -15.36 -1.56
CA ALA A 16 2.69 -15.24 -0.51
C ALA A 16 2.82 -13.91 0.26
N ARG A 17 4.05 -13.49 0.55
CA ARG A 17 4.32 -12.20 1.19
C ARG A 17 3.89 -11.02 0.32
N SER A 18 4.23 -11.05 -0.97
CA SER A 18 3.82 -10.03 -1.93
C SER A 18 2.29 -9.92 -2.06
N ALA A 19 1.59 -11.06 -2.12
CA ALA A 19 0.14 -11.12 -2.16
C ALA A 19 -0.51 -10.57 -0.86
N MET A 20 0.09 -10.86 0.30
CA MET A 20 -0.34 -10.32 1.59
C MET A 20 -0.13 -8.81 1.67
N ASP A 21 1.05 -8.30 1.27
CA ASP A 21 1.34 -6.87 1.25
C ASP A 21 0.36 -6.11 0.35
N THR A 22 0.05 -6.66 -0.83
CA THR A 22 -0.95 -6.10 -1.75
C THR A 22 -2.35 -6.08 -1.13
N SER A 23 -2.74 -7.19 -0.48
CA SER A 23 -4.06 -7.32 0.14
C SER A 23 -4.24 -6.37 1.32
N LEU A 24 -3.19 -6.18 2.14
CA LEU A 24 -3.17 -5.23 3.25
C LEU A 24 -3.30 -3.79 2.76
N LEU A 25 -2.54 -3.41 1.72
CA LEU A 25 -2.64 -2.07 1.13
C LEU A 25 -4.03 -1.79 0.57
N ASN A 26 -4.59 -2.71 -0.21
CA ASN A 26 -5.94 -2.57 -0.77
C ASN A 26 -7.02 -2.50 0.31
N GLY A 27 -6.89 -3.32 1.36
CA GLY A 27 -7.79 -3.29 2.51
C GLY A 27 -7.75 -1.94 3.23
N LEU A 28 -6.56 -1.40 3.48
CA LEU A 28 -6.40 -0.10 4.11
C LEU A 28 -7.02 1.03 3.27
N ILE A 29 -6.75 1.04 1.96
CA ILE A 29 -7.33 2.03 1.03
C ILE A 29 -8.86 1.95 1.04
N SER A 30 -9.42 0.74 1.07
CA SER A 30 -10.87 0.53 1.15
C SER A 30 -11.46 1.10 2.45
N VAL A 31 -10.78 0.93 3.58
CA VAL A 31 -11.20 1.51 4.87
C VAL A 31 -11.13 3.04 4.82
N ILE A 32 -10.06 3.62 4.28
CA ILE A 32 -9.93 5.08 4.13
C ILE A 32 -11.06 5.62 3.24
N ALA A 33 -11.33 4.97 2.11
CA ALA A 33 -12.41 5.33 1.20
C ALA A 33 -13.78 5.30 1.89
N MET A 34 -14.06 4.24 2.65
CA MET A 34 -15.29 4.08 3.43
C MET A 34 -15.45 5.21 4.47
N LEU A 35 -14.41 5.48 5.25
CA LEU A 35 -14.45 6.54 6.28
C LEU A 35 -14.60 7.93 5.66
N LYS A 36 -13.96 8.19 4.51
CA LYS A 36 -14.16 9.43 3.74
C LYS A 36 -15.60 9.53 3.21
N GLY A 37 -16.15 8.45 2.66
CA GLY A 37 -17.52 8.39 2.15
C GLY A 37 -18.57 8.63 3.24
N GLN A 38 -18.25 8.31 4.50
CA GLN A 38 -19.08 8.59 5.68
C GLN A 38 -18.83 9.99 6.28
N GLY A 39 -17.95 10.80 5.71
CA GLY A 39 -17.60 12.13 6.21
C GLY A 39 -16.72 12.15 7.47
N LEU A 40 -16.20 10.98 7.91
CA LEU A 40 -15.29 10.86 9.06
C LEU A 40 -13.87 11.29 8.72
N LEU A 41 -13.49 11.19 7.44
CA LEU A 41 -12.23 11.73 6.91
C LEU A 41 -12.51 12.81 5.87
N ASN A 42 -11.73 13.89 5.94
CA ASN A 42 -11.66 14.90 4.89
C ASN A 42 -10.36 14.73 4.08
N ASP A 43 -10.21 15.52 3.02
CA ASP A 43 -9.02 15.46 2.14
C ASP A 43 -7.72 15.71 2.90
N GLY A 44 -7.75 16.56 3.93
CA GLY A 44 -6.59 16.80 4.80
C GLY A 44 -6.17 15.56 5.56
N HIS A 45 -7.13 14.84 6.15
CA HIS A 45 -6.83 13.57 6.84
C HIS A 45 -6.27 12.53 5.86
N VAL A 46 -6.83 12.41 4.66
CA VAL A 46 -6.35 11.48 3.63
C VAL A 46 -4.92 11.82 3.19
N ARG A 47 -4.60 13.11 3.01
CA ARG A 47 -3.22 13.56 2.70
C ARG A 47 -2.24 13.25 3.82
N VAL A 48 -2.62 13.49 5.08
CA VAL A 48 -1.75 13.14 6.22
C VAL A 48 -1.49 11.65 6.27
N ILE A 49 -2.50 10.80 6.03
CA ILE A 49 -2.31 9.35 5.97
C ILE A 49 -1.35 8.97 4.84
N HIS A 50 -1.50 9.56 3.65
CA HIS A 50 -0.58 9.35 2.52
C HIS A 50 0.86 9.69 2.89
N GLU A 51 1.09 10.86 3.48
CA GLU A 51 2.42 11.31 3.93
C GLU A 51 3.03 10.35 4.96
N GLN A 52 2.25 9.90 5.95
CA GLN A 52 2.73 8.94 6.95
C GLN A 52 3.11 7.59 6.33
N MET A 53 2.34 7.13 5.32
CA MET A 53 2.62 5.89 4.60
C MET A 53 3.83 6.01 3.66
N ALA A 54 4.07 7.19 3.08
CA ALA A 54 5.19 7.48 2.19
C ALA A 54 6.52 7.65 2.95
N LYS A 55 6.49 8.19 4.17
CA LYS A 55 7.68 8.52 4.97
C LYS A 55 8.74 7.39 5.07
N PRO A 56 8.40 6.10 5.26
CA PRO A 56 9.39 5.02 5.27
C PRO A 56 10.06 4.76 3.91
N LEU A 57 9.45 5.16 2.81
CA LEU A 57 9.96 5.02 1.43
C LEU A 57 10.89 6.19 1.07
N GLU A 58 10.65 7.37 1.64
CA GLU A 58 11.44 8.59 1.42
C GLU A 58 12.77 8.64 2.19
N LEU A 59 13.09 7.63 3.00
CA LEU A 59 14.32 7.61 3.78
C LEU A 59 15.56 7.70 2.84
N PRO A 60 16.59 8.50 3.17
CA PRO A 60 17.71 8.76 2.26
C PRO A 60 18.47 7.51 1.77
N ASN A 61 18.49 6.47 2.60
CA ASN A 61 19.11 5.18 2.27
C ASN A 61 18.25 4.30 1.34
N ARG A 62 17.04 4.73 0.99
CA ARG A 62 16.06 4.01 0.16
C ARG A 62 15.67 4.77 -1.10
N ALA A 63 15.91 6.09 -1.15
CA ALA A 63 15.53 6.96 -2.26
C ALA A 63 16.05 6.53 -3.64
N ASN A 64 17.24 5.90 -3.71
CA ASN A 64 17.84 5.44 -4.96
C ASN A 64 17.49 3.99 -5.33
N ASN A 65 16.66 3.29 -4.53
CA ASN A 65 16.26 1.92 -4.82
C ASN A 65 15.07 1.90 -5.80
N PRO A 66 15.19 1.31 -7.01
CA PRO A 66 14.11 1.27 -7.99
C PRO A 66 12.83 0.60 -7.48
N GLY A 67 12.95 -0.43 -6.65
CA GLY A 67 11.80 -1.09 -6.04
C GLY A 67 11.05 -0.20 -5.05
N VAL A 68 11.77 0.67 -4.34
CA VAL A 68 11.18 1.67 -3.45
C VAL A 68 10.46 2.77 -4.24
N GLN A 69 11.05 3.22 -5.35
CA GLN A 69 10.40 4.20 -6.24
C GLN A 69 9.13 3.65 -6.89
N LEU A 70 9.14 2.37 -7.27
CA LEU A 70 7.97 1.68 -7.76
C LEU A 70 6.88 1.60 -6.68
N ALA A 71 7.24 1.19 -5.45
CA ALA A 71 6.31 1.15 -4.33
C ALA A 71 5.70 2.52 -4.00
N GLN A 72 6.51 3.59 -4.03
CA GLN A 72 6.05 4.97 -3.86
C GLN A 72 5.03 5.34 -4.95
N SER A 73 5.33 5.02 -6.22
CA SER A 73 4.43 5.30 -7.34
C SER A 73 3.09 4.57 -7.21
N TYR A 74 3.10 3.31 -6.77
CA TYR A 74 1.87 2.56 -6.48
C TYR A 74 1.06 3.19 -5.35
N LEU A 75 1.73 3.61 -4.27
CA LEU A 75 1.09 4.30 -3.15
C LEU A 75 0.41 5.59 -3.62
N ASP A 76 1.13 6.41 -4.40
CA ASP A 76 0.60 7.67 -4.94
C ASP A 76 -0.62 7.46 -5.82
N GLN A 77 -0.63 6.42 -6.68
CA GLN A 77 -1.78 6.08 -7.52
C GLN A 77 -3.00 5.67 -6.70
N MET A 78 -2.81 4.89 -5.63
CA MET A 78 -3.92 4.48 -4.76
C MET A 78 -4.56 5.69 -4.08
N PHE A 79 -3.76 6.64 -3.60
CA PHE A 79 -4.26 7.86 -2.95
C PHE A 79 -4.84 8.88 -3.94
N ALA A 80 -4.38 8.91 -5.19
CA ALA A 80 -4.95 9.75 -6.24
C ALA A 80 -6.44 9.45 -6.48
N GLY A 81 -6.88 8.20 -6.30
CA GLY A 81 -8.30 7.82 -6.37
C GLY A 81 -9.15 8.32 -5.20
N LEU A 82 -8.52 8.71 -4.08
CA LEU A 82 -9.20 9.17 -2.86
C LEU A 82 -9.24 10.68 -2.72
N LEU A 83 -8.36 11.39 -3.43
CA LEU A 83 -8.22 12.84 -3.37
C LEU A 83 -8.83 13.48 -4.62
N PRO A 84 -9.39 14.70 -4.50
CA PRO A 84 -9.80 15.44 -5.68
C PRO A 84 -8.58 15.71 -6.58
N PRO A 85 -8.77 15.76 -7.92
CA PRO A 85 -7.69 16.08 -8.84
C PRO A 85 -7.05 17.43 -8.47
N ARG A 86 -5.71 17.49 -8.50
CA ARG A 86 -4.98 18.74 -8.33
C ARG A 86 -5.37 19.68 -9.48
N LYS A 87 -5.96 20.83 -9.16
CA LYS A 87 -6.27 21.90 -10.11
C LYS A 87 -5.01 22.58 -10.60
#